data_AF-A0A5K3FIW4-F1
#
_entry.id   AF-A0A5K3FIW4-F1
#
_cell.length_a   1.000
_cell.length_b   1.000
_cell.length_c   1.000
_cell.angle_alpha   90.00
_cell.angle_beta   90.00
_cell.angle_gamma   90.00
#
_symmetry.space_group_name_H-M   'P 1'
#
loop_
_entity.id
_entity.type
_entity.pdbx_description
1 polymer ?
#
loop_
_entity_poly.entity_id
_entity_poly.type
_entity_poly.pdbx_seq_one_letter_code
_entity_poly.pdbx_strand_id
1 'polypeptide(L)'
;MRVASRVVVLFLIGVLFYYLFGVLQGFRSGIFNDNFSQFVLSSSSGIPLCCGFLAVVCGLASPLLYPNLRVPNAYEAEWTSIMRCVLFFVGISHATAKLNFVSNSQLLFTSLSFAIGIWWLFDRSAAGAAIGVLISLLGTTSCFLLGDQIIINSVDPLLSLWFPCIFFSGGITASLVGRQLAKSDVLDSFKIKAE
;
A
#
# COMPACT_ATOMS: atom_id res chain seq x y z
N MET A 1 -2.04 -25.51 2.19
CA MET A 1 -2.89 -24.54 2.92
C MET A 1 -2.18 -23.24 3.29
N ARG A 2 -0.88 -23.23 3.63
CA ARG A 2 -0.18 -22.02 4.14
C ARG A 2 0.06 -20.89 3.13
N VAL A 3 0.33 -21.21 1.85
CA VAL A 3 0.39 -20.18 0.80
C VAL A 3 -0.99 -19.59 0.53
N ALA A 4 -2.05 -20.42 0.60
CA ALA A 4 -3.41 -19.96 0.42
C ALA A 4 -3.83 -18.99 1.54
N SER A 5 -3.49 -19.27 2.80
CA SER A 5 -3.76 -18.32 3.90
C SER A 5 -2.99 -17.01 3.73
N ARG A 6 -1.72 -17.05 3.28
CA ARG A 6 -0.96 -15.84 2.95
C ARG A 6 -1.60 -15.00 1.86
N VAL A 7 -2.03 -15.64 0.78
CA VAL A 7 -2.74 -14.99 -0.33
C VAL A 7 -4.01 -14.32 0.20
N VAL A 8 -4.82 -15.03 0.98
CA VAL A 8 -6.06 -14.48 1.55
C VAL A 8 -5.78 -13.29 2.46
N VAL A 9 -4.81 -13.39 3.36
CA VAL A 9 -4.44 -12.30 4.29
C VAL A 9 -3.94 -11.08 3.52
N LEU A 10 -3.02 -11.25 2.57
CA LEU A 10 -2.50 -10.15 1.76
C LEU A 10 -3.60 -9.49 0.91
N PHE A 11 -4.49 -10.29 0.32
CA PHE A 11 -5.61 -9.79 -0.45
C PHE A 11 -6.55 -8.95 0.42
N LEU A 12 -6.94 -9.46 1.59
CA LEU A 12 -7.80 -8.76 2.53
C LEU A 12 -7.15 -7.46 3.04
N ILE A 13 -5.85 -7.46 3.32
CA ILE A 13 -5.12 -6.24 3.71
C ILE A 13 -5.15 -5.19 2.58
N GLY A 14 -4.94 -5.61 1.32
CA GLY A 14 -5.00 -4.69 0.18
C GLY A 14 -6.38 -4.06 -0.02
N VAL A 15 -7.44 -4.87 0.10
CA VAL A 15 -8.83 -4.40 0.05
C VAL A 15 -9.14 -3.47 1.23
N LEU A 16 -8.69 -3.81 2.44
CA LEU A 16 -8.89 -3.01 3.63
C LEU A 16 -8.21 -1.63 3.51
N PHE A 17 -6.97 -1.59 3.02
CA PHE A 17 -6.29 -0.33 2.76
C PHE A 17 -7.07 0.52 1.76
N TYR A 18 -7.53 -0.05 0.64
CA TYR A 18 -8.36 0.71 -0.31
C TYR A 18 -9.54 1.43 0.37
N TYR A 19 -10.31 0.73 1.21
CA TYR A 19 -11.44 1.34 1.91
C TYR A 19 -11.00 2.38 2.96
N LEU A 20 -9.92 2.12 3.70
CA LEU A 20 -9.36 3.08 4.65
C LEU A 20 -8.95 4.38 3.94
N PHE A 21 -8.26 4.26 2.80
CA PHE A 21 -7.88 5.40 1.97
C PHE A 21 -9.09 6.14 1.41
N GLY A 22 -10.11 5.40 0.95
CA GLY A 22 -11.38 5.98 0.54
C GLY A 22 -12.02 6.81 1.65
N VAL A 23 -12.17 6.27 2.86
CA VAL A 23 -12.75 7.00 3.99
C VAL A 23 -11.90 8.21 4.39
N LEU A 24 -10.57 8.07 4.43
CA LEU A 24 -9.65 9.16 4.77
C LEU A 24 -9.76 10.32 3.77
N GLN A 25 -9.86 10.00 2.48
CA GLN A 25 -10.02 11.01 1.44
C GLN A 25 -11.42 11.63 1.45
N GLY A 26 -12.45 10.89 1.88
CA GLY A 26 -13.79 11.44 2.10
C GLY A 26 -13.82 12.60 3.09
N PHE A 27 -12.95 12.58 4.11
CA PHE A 27 -12.81 13.73 5.01
C PHE A 27 -12.29 14.99 4.31
N ARG A 28 -11.48 14.86 3.25
CA ARG A 28 -10.94 15.99 2.49
C ARG A 28 -12.00 16.65 1.61
N SER A 29 -12.78 15.85 0.88
CA SER A 29 -13.78 16.34 -0.07
C SER A 29 -15.09 16.81 0.58
N GLY A 30 -15.17 16.89 1.91
CA GLY A 30 -16.38 17.28 2.63
C GLY A 30 -17.28 16.10 2.98
N ILE A 31 -16.74 15.18 3.77
CA ILE A 31 -17.36 14.06 4.51
C ILE A 31 -18.24 13.08 3.71
N PHE A 32 -19.26 13.49 2.96
CA PHE A 32 -20.10 12.59 2.16
C PHE A 32 -20.79 13.40 1.06
N ASN A 33 -20.07 13.81 0.02
CA ASN A 33 -20.72 14.11 -1.25
C ASN A 33 -21.27 12.77 -1.78
N ASP A 34 -22.55 12.71 -2.16
CA ASP A 34 -23.22 11.48 -2.61
C ASP A 34 -22.35 10.72 -3.63
N ASN A 35 -21.69 11.45 -4.52
CA ASN A 35 -20.80 10.92 -5.56
C ASN A 35 -19.54 10.22 -5.02
N PHE A 36 -18.91 10.73 -3.95
CA PHE A 36 -17.70 10.14 -3.39
C PHE A 36 -18.00 8.85 -2.62
N SER A 37 -19.09 8.86 -1.85
CA SER A 37 -19.54 7.67 -1.13
C SER A 37 -19.94 6.57 -2.08
N GLN A 38 -20.67 6.90 -3.15
CA GLN A 38 -21.00 5.98 -4.22
C GLN A 38 -19.74 5.44 -4.90
N PHE A 39 -18.71 6.25 -5.13
CA PHE A 39 -17.47 5.78 -5.75
C PHE A 39 -16.66 4.83 -4.85
N VAL A 40 -16.51 5.14 -3.57
CA VAL A 40 -15.75 4.33 -2.61
C VAL A 40 -16.49 3.05 -2.23
N LEU A 41 -17.83 3.11 -2.05
CA LEU A 41 -18.65 1.94 -1.72
C LEU A 41 -19.10 1.15 -2.96
N SER A 42 -19.02 1.72 -4.17
CA SER A 42 -19.30 0.97 -5.39
C SER A 42 -18.18 -0.02 -5.64
N SER A 43 -18.39 -1.23 -5.11
CA SER A 43 -17.66 -2.44 -5.44
C SER A 43 -17.64 -2.74 -6.95
N SER A 44 -18.46 -2.06 -7.76
CA SER A 44 -18.55 -2.23 -9.21
C SER A 44 -17.34 -1.68 -9.98
N SER A 45 -16.51 -0.83 -9.38
CA SER A 45 -15.34 -0.24 -10.04
C SER A 45 -14.16 -1.21 -10.21
N GLY A 46 -14.17 -2.39 -9.57
CA GLY A 46 -13.09 -3.39 -9.67
C GLY A 46 -11.74 -2.97 -9.04
N ILE A 47 -11.58 -1.70 -8.69
CA ILE A 47 -10.40 -1.14 -8.01
C ILE A 47 -10.08 -1.86 -6.69
N PRO A 48 -11.03 -2.12 -5.76
CA PRO A 48 -10.70 -2.82 -4.51
C PRO A 48 -10.10 -4.20 -4.76
N LEU A 49 -10.62 -4.94 -5.75
CA LEU A 49 -10.10 -6.25 -6.13
C LEU A 49 -8.69 -6.14 -6.75
N CYS A 50 -8.45 -5.11 -7.55
CA CYS A 50 -7.13 -4.82 -8.12
C CYS A 50 -6.10 -4.51 -7.01
N CYS A 51 -6.45 -3.68 -6.02
CA CYS A 51 -5.60 -3.38 -4.86
C CYS A 51 -5.26 -4.65 -4.07
N GLY A 52 -6.24 -5.54 -3.85
CA GLY A 52 -6.01 -6.84 -3.22
C GLY A 52 -5.05 -7.72 -4.03
N PHE A 53 -5.23 -7.79 -5.35
CA PHE A 53 -4.35 -8.57 -6.23
C PHE A 53 -2.91 -8.03 -6.24
N LEU A 54 -2.74 -6.71 -6.35
CA LEU A 54 -1.43 -6.06 -6.29
C LEU A 54 -0.74 -6.31 -4.95
N ALA A 55 -1.48 -6.30 -3.83
CA ALA A 55 -0.94 -6.64 -2.51
C ALA A 55 -0.45 -8.09 -2.42
N VAL A 56 -1.18 -9.04 -3.02
CA VAL A 56 -0.75 -10.45 -3.13
C VAL A 56 0.52 -10.59 -3.97
N VAL A 57 0.55 -9.99 -5.15
CA VAL A 57 1.73 -10.03 -6.04
C VAL A 57 2.95 -9.47 -5.32
N CYS A 58 2.79 -8.31 -4.68
CA CYS A 58 3.85 -7.66 -3.90
C CYS A 58 4.34 -8.54 -2.73
N GLY A 59 3.42 -9.04 -1.91
CA GLY A 59 3.77 -9.84 -0.73
C GLY A 59 4.35 -11.21 -1.06
N LEU A 60 4.03 -11.81 -2.21
CA LEU A 60 4.63 -13.05 -2.68
C LEU A 60 5.97 -12.84 -3.43
N ALA A 61 6.10 -11.74 -4.17
CA ALA A 61 7.35 -11.41 -4.87
C ALA A 61 8.47 -11.02 -3.88
N SER A 62 8.12 -10.33 -2.79
CA SER A 62 9.07 -9.86 -1.79
C SER A 62 9.99 -10.96 -1.20
N PRO A 63 9.48 -12.10 -0.67
CA PRO A 63 10.34 -13.17 -0.16
C PRO A 63 11.18 -13.88 -1.25
N LEU A 64 10.79 -13.82 -2.52
CA LEU A 64 11.55 -14.42 -3.63
C LEU A 64 12.71 -13.53 -4.08
N LEU A 65 12.51 -12.21 -4.08
CA LEU A 65 13.51 -11.23 -4.52
C LEU A 65 14.52 -10.88 -3.41
N TYR A 66 14.12 -11.04 -2.14
CA TYR A 66 14.95 -10.77 -0.98
C TYR A 66 16.28 -11.57 -0.92
N PRO A 67 16.33 -12.89 -1.13
CA PRO A 67 17.59 -13.65 -1.06
C PRO A 67 18.58 -13.33 -2.19
N ASN A 68 18.09 -12.89 -3.36
CA ASN A 68 18.95 -12.57 -4.50
C ASN A 68 19.61 -11.18 -4.37
N LEU A 69 19.00 -10.26 -3.61
CA LEU A 69 19.55 -8.92 -3.36
C LEU A 69 20.19 -8.88 -1.96
N ARG A 70 21.38 -9.48 -1.87
CA ARG A 70 22.25 -9.62 -0.71
C ARG A 70 22.62 -8.24 -0.10
N VAL A 71 21.76 -7.67 0.75
CA VAL A 71 22.09 -6.47 1.55
C VAL A 71 22.31 -6.89 3.01
N PRO A 72 23.50 -6.66 3.60
CA PRO A 72 23.91 -7.20 4.90
C PRO A 72 23.21 -6.59 6.13
N ASN A 73 22.27 -5.66 5.95
CA ASN A 73 21.59 -4.91 7.04
C ASN A 73 20.10 -4.66 6.75
N ALA A 74 19.45 -5.50 5.95
CA ALA A 74 18.01 -5.39 5.80
C ALA A 74 17.34 -5.69 7.15
N TYR A 75 16.61 -4.70 7.68
CA TYR A 75 15.96 -4.76 8.98
C TYR A 75 15.11 -6.04 9.04
N GLU A 76 15.36 -6.92 10.01
CA GLU A 76 14.46 -8.05 10.22
C GLU A 76 13.09 -7.45 10.54
N ALA A 77 12.16 -7.54 9.59
CA ALA A 77 10.85 -6.98 9.82
C ALA A 77 10.28 -7.64 11.09
N GLU A 78 9.98 -6.85 12.11
CA GLU A 78 9.22 -7.33 13.26
C GLU A 78 7.78 -6.89 13.06
N TRP A 79 6.83 -7.62 13.63
CA TRP A 79 5.43 -7.18 13.65
C TRP A 79 5.30 -5.76 14.20
N THR A 80 6.11 -5.40 15.19
CA THR A 80 6.20 -4.03 15.72
C THR A 80 6.60 -3.01 14.65
N SER A 81 7.59 -3.33 13.82
CA SER A 81 8.05 -2.44 12.73
C SER A 81 7.00 -2.32 11.62
N ILE A 82 6.33 -3.43 11.28
CA ILE A 82 5.21 -3.42 10.33
C ILE A 82 4.08 -2.54 10.83
N MET A 83 3.66 -2.69 12.09
CA MET A 83 2.57 -1.89 12.66
C MET A 83 2.94 -0.40 12.70
N ARG A 84 4.21 -0.07 12.99
CA ARG A 84 4.72 1.31 12.88
C ARG A 84 4.66 1.83 11.45
N CYS A 85 5.03 1.01 10.46
CA CYS A 85 4.95 1.36 9.04
C CYS A 85 3.49 1.63 8.62
N VAL A 86 2.57 0.75 8.98
CA VAL A 86 1.13 0.91 8.72
C VAL A 86 0.59 2.19 9.36
N LEU A 87 0.90 2.41 10.65
CA LEU A 87 0.43 3.58 11.38
C LEU A 87 1.00 4.88 10.81
N PHE A 88 2.28 4.89 10.44
CA PHE A 88 2.93 6.04 9.83
C PHE A 88 2.33 6.34 8.45
N PHE A 89 2.11 5.31 7.63
CA PHE A 89 1.46 5.42 6.33
C PHE A 89 0.05 6.01 6.45
N VAL A 90 -0.82 5.39 7.25
CA VAL A 90 -2.20 5.85 7.50
C VAL A 90 -2.21 7.26 8.10
N GLY A 91 -1.31 7.55 9.03
CA GLY A 91 -1.19 8.85 9.68
C GLY A 91 -0.80 9.97 8.72
N ILE A 92 0.18 9.71 7.83
CA ILE A 92 0.54 10.64 6.75
C ILE A 92 -0.67 10.87 5.86
N SER A 93 -1.36 9.82 5.44
CA SER A 93 -2.51 9.93 4.53
C SER A 93 -3.67 10.71 5.16
N HIS A 94 -3.89 10.54 6.46
CA HIS A 94 -4.85 11.37 7.20
C HIS A 94 -4.40 12.84 7.29
N ALA A 95 -3.12 13.08 7.62
CA ALA A 95 -2.57 14.43 7.70
C ALA A 95 -2.65 15.14 6.34
N THR A 96 -2.31 14.47 5.25
CA THR A 96 -2.36 15.04 3.90
C THR A 96 -3.79 15.29 3.42
N ALA A 97 -4.77 14.47 3.85
CA ALA A 97 -6.18 14.73 3.60
C ALA A 97 -6.68 16.00 4.34
N LYS A 98 -6.19 16.25 5.56
CA LYS A 98 -6.63 17.37 6.40
C LYS A 98 -5.88 18.68 6.15
N LEU A 99 -4.65 18.62 5.63
CA LEU A 99 -3.85 19.80 5.35
C LEU A 99 -4.29 20.49 4.06
N ASN A 100 -4.48 21.81 4.16
CA ASN A 100 -4.71 22.69 3.02
C ASN A 100 -3.35 23.09 2.43
N PHE A 101 -2.98 22.47 1.30
CA PHE A 101 -1.75 22.81 0.60
C PHE A 101 -1.98 24.03 -0.29
N VAL A 102 -1.01 24.96 -0.28
CA VAL A 102 -1.10 26.20 -1.06
C VAL A 102 -0.78 25.95 -2.53
N SER A 103 0.06 24.94 -2.82
CA SER A 103 0.45 24.58 -4.19
C SER A 103 0.51 23.07 -4.42
N ASN A 104 0.27 22.66 -5.68
CA ASN A 104 0.36 21.27 -6.12
C ASN A 104 1.78 20.71 -5.95
N SER A 105 2.80 21.55 -6.17
CA SER A 105 4.20 21.17 -5.97
C SER A 105 4.49 20.86 -4.50
N GLN A 106 3.95 21.63 -3.56
CA GLN A 106 4.11 21.36 -2.13
C GLN A 106 3.54 19.99 -1.75
N LEU A 107 2.32 19.68 -2.21
CA LEU A 107 1.71 18.36 -1.96
C LEU A 107 2.57 17.23 -2.53
N LEU A 108 3.03 17.36 -3.78
CA LEU A 108 3.85 16.35 -4.45
C LEU A 108 5.17 16.12 -3.70
N PHE A 109 5.90 17.18 -3.37
CA PHE A 109 7.18 17.08 -2.66
C PHE A 109 7.00 16.45 -1.28
N THR A 110 5.99 16.89 -0.52
CA THR A 110 5.68 16.32 0.79
C THR A 110 5.35 14.83 0.69
N SER A 111 4.50 14.45 -0.27
CA SER A 111 4.11 13.06 -0.50
C SER A 111 5.31 12.20 -0.92
N LEU A 112 6.17 12.71 -1.81
CA LEU A 112 7.38 12.02 -2.25
C LEU A 112 8.37 11.83 -1.10
N SER A 113 8.59 12.87 -0.29
CA SER A 113 9.46 12.80 0.90
C SER A 113 8.97 11.74 1.88
N PHE A 114 7.65 11.64 2.09
CA PHE A 114 7.08 10.60 2.94
C PHE A 114 7.21 9.18 2.36
N ALA A 115 6.99 9.03 1.05
CA ALA A 115 7.18 7.74 0.37
C ALA A 115 8.63 7.25 0.49
N ILE A 116 9.61 8.13 0.23
CA ILE A 116 11.03 7.85 0.42
C ILE A 116 11.33 7.56 1.90
N GLY A 117 10.73 8.32 2.82
CA GLY A 117 10.89 8.13 4.26
C GLY A 117 10.42 6.75 4.73
N ILE A 118 9.28 6.27 4.25
CA ILE A 118 8.77 4.91 4.55
C ILE A 118 9.76 3.85 4.09
N TRP A 119 10.24 3.96 2.85
CA TRP A 119 11.21 3.02 2.32
C TRP A 119 12.51 3.06 3.14
N TRP A 120 13.04 4.24 3.43
CA TRP A 120 14.30 4.41 4.14
C TRP A 120 14.24 3.91 5.60
N LEU A 121 13.15 4.20 6.31
CA LEU A 121 13.00 3.88 7.73
C LEU A 121 12.66 2.41 8.00
N PHE A 122 11.82 1.78 7.16
CA PHE A 122 11.24 0.48 7.48
C PHE A 122 11.79 -0.69 6.65
N ASP A 123 12.29 -0.46 5.44
CA ASP A 123 12.73 -1.55 4.55
C ASP A 123 14.21 -1.43 4.17
N ARG A 124 14.63 -0.25 3.69
CA ARG A 124 15.99 0.07 3.22
C ARG A 124 16.52 -0.83 2.09
N SER A 125 15.70 -1.77 1.60
CA SER A 125 16.06 -2.74 0.57
C SER A 125 15.81 -2.22 -0.84
N ALA A 126 16.75 -2.47 -1.75
CA ALA A 126 16.57 -2.19 -3.17
C ALA A 126 15.46 -3.06 -3.80
N ALA A 127 15.27 -4.29 -3.32
CA ALA A 127 14.15 -5.14 -3.77
C ALA A 127 12.81 -4.51 -3.38
N GLY A 128 12.72 -3.99 -2.15
CA GLY A 128 11.56 -3.24 -1.68
C GLY A 128 11.26 -2.04 -2.55
N ALA A 129 12.25 -1.18 -2.80
CA ALA A 129 12.10 -0.03 -3.68
C ALA A 129 11.62 -0.43 -5.08
N ALA A 130 12.22 -1.46 -5.68
CA ALA A 130 11.83 -1.94 -7.02
C ALA A 130 10.37 -2.42 -7.07
N ILE A 131 9.96 -3.21 -6.08
CA ILE A 131 8.56 -3.67 -5.97
C ILE A 131 7.63 -2.47 -5.74
N GLY A 132 8.01 -1.53 -4.87
CA GLY A 132 7.25 -0.30 -4.63
C GLY A 132 7.05 0.52 -5.90
N VAL A 133 8.10 0.73 -6.71
CA VAL A 133 8.00 1.45 -7.99
C VAL A 133 7.09 0.71 -8.97
N LEU A 134 7.23 -0.62 -9.07
CA LEU A 134 6.39 -1.42 -9.97
C LEU A 134 4.90 -1.33 -9.59
N ILE A 135 4.59 -1.48 -8.30
CA ILE A 135 3.21 -1.38 -7.79
C ILE A 135 2.68 0.05 -7.91
N SER A 136 3.52 1.06 -7.73
CA SER A 136 3.18 2.47 -7.94
C SER A 136 2.66 2.72 -9.36
N LEU A 137 3.39 2.23 -10.37
CA LEU A 137 3.00 2.36 -11.77
C LEU A 137 1.74 1.55 -12.08
N LEU A 138 1.70 0.28 -11.68
CA LEU A 138 0.57 -0.61 -11.96
C LEU A 138 -0.71 -0.17 -11.26
N GLY A 139 -0.64 0.21 -9.99
CA GLY A 139 -1.78 0.66 -9.19
C GLY A 139 -2.35 1.97 -9.71
N THR A 140 -1.48 2.94 -10.00
CA THR A 140 -1.90 4.23 -10.57
C THR A 140 -2.56 4.02 -11.94
N THR A 141 -1.97 3.20 -12.81
CA THR A 141 -2.54 2.87 -14.12
C THR A 141 -3.89 2.18 -13.97
N SER A 142 -4.01 1.25 -13.03
CA SER A 142 -5.26 0.53 -12.75
C SER A 142 -6.37 1.46 -12.27
N CYS A 143 -6.05 2.45 -11.42
CA CYS A 143 -7.00 3.48 -11.02
C CYS A 143 -7.46 4.33 -12.21
N PHE A 144 -6.60 4.63 -13.18
CA PHE A 144 -7.00 5.38 -14.38
C PHE A 144 -7.84 4.55 -15.35
N LEU A 145 -7.57 3.25 -15.47
CA LEU A 145 -8.31 2.38 -16.39
C LEU A 145 -9.67 1.94 -15.84
N LEU A 146 -9.73 1.64 -14.54
CA LEU A 146 -10.93 1.10 -13.89
C LEU A 146 -11.78 2.17 -13.21
N GLY A 147 -11.16 3.28 -12.83
CA GLY A 147 -11.85 4.37 -12.16
C GLY A 147 -12.55 5.29 -13.15
N ASP A 148 -13.76 5.70 -12.78
CA ASP A 148 -14.47 6.75 -13.48
C ASP A 148 -13.66 8.06 -13.40
N GLN A 149 -13.09 8.46 -14.54
CA GLN A 149 -12.25 9.64 -14.68
C GLN A 149 -13.01 10.92 -14.33
N ILE A 150 -14.32 10.95 -14.56
CA ILE A 150 -15.17 12.10 -14.23
C ILE A 150 -15.24 12.23 -12.72
N ILE A 151 -15.46 11.12 -12.01
CA ILE A 151 -15.53 11.11 -10.55
C ILE A 151 -14.16 11.43 -9.94
N ILE A 152 -13.08 10.80 -10.41
CA ILE A 152 -11.71 11.05 -9.93
C ILE A 152 -11.34 12.53 -10.07
N ASN A 153 -11.60 13.13 -11.23
CA ASN A 153 -11.28 14.55 -11.47
C ASN A 153 -12.22 15.50 -10.71
N SER A 154 -13.47 15.08 -10.45
CA SER A 154 -14.45 15.87 -9.69
C SER A 154 -14.21 15.89 -8.18
N VAL A 155 -13.63 14.81 -7.63
CA VAL A 155 -13.39 14.66 -6.18
C VAL A 155 -12.19 15.47 -5.75
N ASP A 156 -11.10 15.41 -6.53
CA ASP A 156 -9.94 16.29 -6.39
C ASP A 156 -8.99 16.09 -7.60
N PRO A 157 -8.72 17.11 -8.45
CA PRO A 157 -7.75 16.98 -9.53
C PRO A 157 -6.32 16.72 -9.01
N LEU A 158 -6.05 17.04 -7.73
CA LEU A 158 -4.78 16.71 -7.05
C LEU A 158 -4.65 15.22 -6.68
N LEU A 159 -5.75 14.46 -6.69
CA LEU A 159 -5.75 13.05 -6.30
C LEU A 159 -4.90 12.18 -7.25
N SER A 160 -4.77 12.62 -8.50
CA SER A 160 -3.91 12.00 -9.52
C SER A 160 -2.40 12.09 -9.18
N LEU A 161 -1.97 13.20 -8.56
CA LEU A 161 -0.55 13.53 -8.37
C LEU A 161 0.13 12.71 -7.26
N TRP A 162 -0.61 12.29 -6.23
CA TRP A 162 -0.06 11.54 -5.10
C TRP A 162 -0.38 10.03 -5.12
N PHE A 163 -1.20 9.53 -6.05
CA PHE A 163 -1.52 8.10 -6.18
C PHE A 163 -0.24 7.25 -6.34
N PRO A 164 0.75 7.66 -7.17
CA PRO A 164 2.01 6.94 -7.24
C PRO A 164 2.69 6.78 -5.88
N CYS A 165 2.64 7.81 -5.02
CA CYS A 165 3.24 7.76 -3.69
C CYS A 165 2.47 6.82 -2.75
N ILE A 166 1.14 6.85 -2.79
CA ILE A 166 0.29 5.97 -1.96
C ILE A 166 0.52 4.51 -2.36
N PHE A 167 0.49 4.20 -3.65
CA PHE A 167 0.74 2.84 -4.13
C PHE A 167 2.17 2.38 -3.90
N PHE A 168 3.16 3.28 -4.00
CA PHE A 168 4.54 2.98 -3.63
C PHE A 168 4.63 2.57 -2.15
N SER A 169 4.13 3.41 -1.23
CA SER A 169 4.16 3.15 0.21
C SER A 169 3.37 1.90 0.59
N GLY A 170 2.16 1.72 0.05
CA GLY A 170 1.37 0.51 0.25
C GLY A 170 2.06 -0.74 -0.29
N GLY A 171 2.78 -0.62 -1.41
CA GLY A 171 3.65 -1.66 -1.95
C GLY A 171 4.74 -2.07 -0.96
N ILE A 172 5.50 -1.11 -0.40
CA ILE A 172 6.51 -1.40 0.62
C ILE A 172 5.90 -2.10 1.84
N THR A 173 4.76 -1.61 2.33
CA THR A 173 4.06 -2.20 3.48
C THR A 173 3.61 -3.64 3.20
N ALA A 174 2.98 -3.90 2.04
CA ALA A 174 2.57 -5.25 1.64
C ALA A 174 3.77 -6.20 1.46
N SER A 175 4.90 -5.69 0.96
CA SER A 175 6.16 -6.43 0.88
C SER A 175 6.72 -6.83 2.24
N LEU A 176 6.68 -5.92 3.23
CA LEU A 176 7.10 -6.20 4.60
C LEU A 176 6.22 -7.28 5.26
N VAL A 177 4.89 -7.15 5.11
CA VAL A 177 3.92 -8.16 5.58
C VAL A 177 4.17 -9.51 4.92
N GLY A 178 4.36 -9.54 3.60
CA GLY A 178 4.63 -10.77 2.85
C GLY A 178 5.88 -11.51 3.32
N ARG A 179 6.97 -10.78 3.59
CA ARG A 179 8.20 -11.35 4.15
C ARG A 179 7.98 -11.94 5.55
N GLN A 180 7.22 -11.25 6.40
CA GLN A 180 6.94 -11.75 7.75
C GLN A 180 6.05 -12.99 7.76
N LEU A 181 5.00 -12.98 6.97
CA LEU A 181 4.16 -14.16 6.81
C LEU A 181 4.95 -15.36 6.28
N ALA A 182 5.90 -15.14 5.37
CA ALA A 182 6.79 -16.20 4.90
C ALA A 182 7.73 -16.73 6.00
N LYS A 183 8.23 -15.87 6.89
CA LYS A 183 9.09 -16.27 8.02
C LYS A 183 8.31 -17.11 9.05
N SER A 184 7.10 -16.69 9.41
CA SER A 184 6.22 -17.43 10.32
C SER A 184 5.90 -18.85 9.80
N ASP A 185 5.59 -18.97 8.51
CA ASP A 185 5.32 -20.26 7.87
C ASP A 185 6.48 -21.26 7.98
N VAL A 186 7.71 -20.77 7.86
CA VAL A 186 8.94 -21.58 7.96
C VAL A 186 9.13 -22.05 9.41
N LEU A 187 8.99 -21.16 10.38
CA LEU A 187 9.12 -21.50 11.79
C LEU A 187 8.10 -22.56 12.23
N ASP A 188 6.84 -22.42 11.82
CA ASP A 188 5.80 -23.41 12.09
C ASP A 188 6.04 -24.74 11.36
N SER A 189 6.76 -24.74 10.24
CA SER A 189 7.16 -25.99 9.56
C SER A 189 8.20 -26.76 10.35
N PHE A 190 9.15 -26.06 10.97
CA PHE A 190 10.15 -26.70 11.80
C PHE A 190 9.55 -27.26 13.09
N LYS A 191 8.59 -26.53 13.69
CA LYS A 191 7.91 -26.98 14.91
C LYS A 191 7.14 -28.28 14.69
N ILE A 192 6.37 -28.39 13.59
CA ILE A 192 5.63 -29.63 13.25
C ILE A 192 6.57 -30.80 12.93
N LYS A 193 7.78 -30.54 12.42
CA LYS A 193 8.75 -31.62 12.11
C LYS A 193 9.50 -32.10 13.36
N ALA A 194 9.43 -31.37 14.47
CA ALA A 194 10.10 -31.68 15.73
C ALA A 194 9.18 -32.43 16.74
N GLU A 195 7.89 -32.51 16.45
CA GLU A 195 6.87 -33.30 17.18
C GLU A 195 6.61 -34.63 16.47
#